data_AF-A0A2A7NL41-F1
#
_entry.id   AF-A0A2A7NL41-F1
#
_cell.length_a   1.000
_cell.length_b   1.000
_cell.length_c   1.000
_cell.angle_alpha   90.00
_cell.angle_beta   90.00
_cell.angle_gamma   90.00
#
_symmetry.space_group_name_H-M   'P 1'
#
loop_
_entity.id
_entity.type
_entity.pdbx_description
1 polymer ?
#
loop_
_entity_poly.entity_id
_entity_poly.type
_entity_poly.pdbx_seq_one_letter_code
_entity_poly.pdbx_strand_id
1 'polypeptide(L)'
;GTTDGYAGGGGDGGHASLVGTGGRGGTGGNAQAETGNATAGNGGLGGRGAGIGRGGKGGAGGAAETDAGNAFGGRGGNGGSSRGSLFQKGGNGGNGGNASATTGTGRGGLGGDGGRGGLGAPGGTGGAGGTGTGSTATSGNGADGSDG
;
A
#
# COMPACT_ATOMS: atom_id res chain seq x y z
N GLY A 1 9.95 -19.36 19.26
CA GLY A 1 9.36 -18.46 18.27
C GLY A 1 9.44 -18.94 16.86
N THR A 2 8.70 -18.26 16.00
CA THR A 2 8.87 -18.29 14.55
C THR A 2 10.18 -17.58 14.19
N THR A 3 10.96 -18.23 13.32
CA THR A 3 12.22 -17.72 12.77
C THR A 3 12.04 -16.86 11.53
N ASP A 4 10.89 -16.91 10.86
CA ASP A 4 10.50 -15.95 9.83
C ASP A 4 8.97 -15.86 9.82
N GLY A 5 8.43 -14.68 9.52
CA GLY A 5 7.00 -14.41 9.40
C GLY A 5 6.70 -13.77 8.04
N TYR A 6 5.80 -14.37 7.27
CA TYR A 6 5.36 -13.85 5.98
C TYR A 6 3.85 -13.70 5.98
N ALA A 7 3.37 -12.54 5.54
CA ALA A 7 1.95 -12.27 5.46
C ALA A 7 1.44 -12.16 4.01
N GLY A 8 0.19 -12.57 3.81
CA GLY A 8 -0.46 -12.51 2.49
C GLY A 8 -0.72 -11.07 2.03
N GLY A 9 -0.66 -10.85 0.71
CA GLY A 9 -1.05 -9.58 0.11
C GLY A 9 -2.57 -9.33 0.15
N GLY A 10 -2.96 -8.07 0.08
CA GLY A 10 -4.35 -7.67 -0.09
C GLY A 10 -4.83 -7.90 -1.52
N GLY A 11 -6.09 -8.29 -1.69
CA GLY A 11 -6.68 -8.51 -3.02
C GLY A 11 -6.94 -7.21 -3.79
N ASP A 12 -6.89 -7.25 -5.12
CA ASP A 12 -7.17 -6.08 -5.95
C ASP A 12 -8.66 -5.71 -5.97
N GLY A 13 -8.95 -4.42 -6.06
CA GLY A 13 -10.29 -3.89 -6.20
C GLY A 13 -10.88 -4.16 -7.58
N GLY A 14 -12.14 -4.59 -7.60
CA GLY A 14 -12.86 -4.87 -8.86
C GLY A 14 -12.93 -3.66 -9.79
N HIS A 15 -12.90 -3.90 -11.10
CA HIS A 15 -12.99 -2.85 -12.11
C HIS A 15 -14.43 -2.68 -12.58
N ALA A 16 -14.83 -1.44 -12.83
CA ALA A 16 -16.09 -1.16 -13.50
C ALA A 16 -15.94 -1.27 -15.02
N SER A 17 -16.93 -1.87 -15.70
CA SER A 17 -16.88 -2.11 -17.15
C SER A 17 -17.60 -1.04 -17.98
N LEU A 18 -18.79 -0.60 -17.56
CA LEU A 18 -19.62 0.35 -18.33
C LEU A 18 -19.88 1.65 -17.56
N VAL A 19 -20.48 1.52 -16.37
CA VAL A 19 -20.66 2.61 -15.42
C VAL A 19 -20.37 2.06 -14.03
N GLY A 20 -19.52 2.74 -13.27
CA GLY A 20 -19.30 2.39 -11.87
C GLY A 20 -17.96 2.83 -11.32
N THR A 21 -17.90 2.98 -10.00
CA THR A 21 -16.65 3.24 -9.28
C THR A 21 -15.82 1.96 -9.20
N GLY A 22 -14.51 2.08 -9.34
CA GLY A 22 -13.60 0.98 -9.06
C GLY A 22 -13.63 0.57 -7.59
N GLY A 23 -13.54 -0.72 -7.33
CA GLY A 23 -13.48 -1.29 -5.99
C GLY A 23 -12.20 -0.88 -5.25
N ARG A 24 -12.24 -0.90 -3.92
CA ARG A 24 -11.06 -0.66 -3.10
C ARG A 24 -10.14 -1.89 -3.08
N GLY A 25 -8.82 -1.66 -3.11
CA GLY A 25 -7.84 -2.71 -2.86
C GLY A 25 -7.81 -3.13 -1.39
N GLY A 26 -7.64 -4.42 -1.14
CA GLY A 26 -7.55 -5.04 0.17
C GLY A 26 -6.26 -4.66 0.91
N THR A 27 -6.28 -4.74 2.24
CA THR A 27 -5.09 -4.50 3.06
C THR A 27 -4.15 -5.70 3.01
N GLY A 28 -2.85 -5.45 2.98
CA GLY A 28 -1.86 -6.49 3.20
C GLY A 28 -1.89 -7.02 4.64
N GLY A 29 -1.54 -8.28 4.82
CA GLY A 29 -1.48 -8.92 6.13
C GLY A 29 -0.26 -8.46 6.94
N ASN A 30 -0.37 -8.57 8.27
CA ASN A 30 0.71 -8.26 9.19
C ASN A 30 1.62 -9.47 9.41
N ALA A 31 2.91 -9.25 9.58
CA ALA A 31 3.90 -10.27 9.86
C ALA A 31 4.56 -10.04 11.22
N GLN A 32 4.80 -11.12 11.95
CA GLN A 32 5.51 -11.09 13.23
C GLN A 32 6.49 -12.26 13.30
N ALA A 33 7.69 -12.01 13.81
CA ALA A 33 8.71 -13.03 14.05
C ALA A 33 9.47 -12.74 15.36
N GLU A 34 9.70 -13.74 16.21
CA GLU A 34 10.57 -13.54 17.39
C GLU A 34 12.02 -13.32 16.96
N THR A 35 12.50 -14.12 16.01
CA THR A 35 13.84 -13.99 15.44
C THR A 35 13.73 -14.08 13.92
N GLY A 36 14.71 -13.54 13.19
CA GLY A 36 14.79 -13.55 11.74
C GLY A 36 13.91 -12.50 11.05
N ASN A 37 13.33 -12.82 9.90
CA ASN A 37 12.67 -11.81 9.06
C ASN A 37 11.16 -11.81 9.23
N ALA A 38 10.57 -10.65 9.52
CA ALA A 38 9.15 -10.39 9.41
C ALA A 38 8.88 -9.55 8.14
N THR A 39 8.18 -10.13 7.17
CA THR A 39 7.82 -9.44 5.92
C THR A 39 6.31 -9.37 5.77
N ALA A 40 5.77 -8.15 5.88
CA ALA A 40 4.35 -7.93 5.78
C ALA A 40 3.85 -7.92 4.33
N GLY A 41 2.55 -8.15 4.17
CA GLY A 41 1.90 -8.21 2.87
C GLY A 41 1.72 -6.82 2.27
N ASN A 42 1.80 -6.72 0.94
CA ASN A 42 1.47 -5.49 0.23
C ASN A 42 -0.05 -5.26 0.21
N GLY A 43 -0.47 -4.00 0.17
CA GLY A 43 -1.86 -3.64 -0.12
C GLY A 43 -2.22 -3.90 -1.58
N GLY A 44 -3.46 -4.28 -1.83
CA GLY A 44 -4.00 -4.51 -3.17
C GLY A 44 -4.25 -3.22 -3.94
N LEU A 45 -4.27 -3.31 -5.26
CA LEU A 45 -4.52 -2.18 -6.14
C LEU A 45 -5.98 -1.71 -6.07
N GLY A 46 -6.20 -0.41 -6.18
CA GLY A 46 -7.52 0.14 -6.39
C GLY A 46 -8.04 -0.17 -7.79
N GLY A 47 -9.32 -0.50 -7.89
CA GLY A 47 -9.96 -0.84 -9.15
C GLY A 47 -10.18 0.37 -10.07
N ARG A 48 -10.28 0.14 -11.38
CA ARG A 48 -10.59 1.19 -12.35
C ARG A 48 -12.07 1.60 -12.31
N GLY A 49 -12.35 2.89 -12.37
CA GLY A 49 -13.69 3.42 -12.61
C GLY A 49 -14.04 3.51 -14.11
N ALA A 50 -15.34 3.48 -14.44
CA ALA A 50 -15.84 3.59 -15.82
C ALA A 50 -17.07 4.50 -15.92
N GLY A 51 -17.27 5.11 -17.09
CA GLY A 51 -18.39 6.02 -17.38
C GLY A 51 -18.31 7.31 -16.58
N ILE A 52 -19.04 7.40 -15.47
CA ILE A 52 -18.94 8.47 -14.47
C ILE A 52 -18.33 7.96 -13.15
N GLY A 53 -17.48 6.94 -13.23
CA GLY A 53 -16.88 6.27 -12.10
C GLY A 53 -15.54 6.83 -11.65
N ARG A 54 -15.37 7.02 -10.34
CA ARG A 54 -14.07 7.26 -9.71
C ARG A 54 -13.22 5.99 -9.67
N GLY A 55 -11.91 6.16 -9.67
CA GLY A 55 -10.96 5.09 -9.37
C GLY A 55 -11.06 4.67 -7.90
N GLY A 56 -10.89 3.37 -7.65
CA GLY A 56 -10.91 2.81 -6.31
C GLY A 56 -9.65 3.17 -5.52
N LYS A 57 -9.75 3.30 -4.21
CA LYS A 57 -8.58 3.54 -3.35
C LYS A 57 -7.69 2.28 -3.32
N GLY A 58 -6.37 2.47 -3.31
CA GLY A 58 -5.42 1.40 -3.02
C GLY A 58 -5.51 0.90 -1.57
N GLY A 59 -5.11 -0.36 -1.36
CA GLY A 59 -5.04 -0.99 -0.05
C GLY A 59 -3.82 -0.53 0.75
N ALA A 60 -3.90 -0.53 2.08
CA ALA A 60 -2.72 -0.27 2.91
C ALA A 60 -1.80 -1.50 2.92
N GLY A 61 -0.49 -1.28 2.99
CA GLY A 61 0.47 -2.33 3.30
C GLY A 61 0.34 -2.81 4.75
N GLY A 62 0.68 -4.07 4.99
CA GLY A 62 0.67 -4.64 6.34
C GLY A 62 1.87 -4.21 7.17
N ALA A 63 1.75 -4.31 8.49
CA ALA A 63 2.83 -4.02 9.43
C ALA A 63 3.72 -5.24 9.68
N ALA A 64 5.01 -5.02 9.92
CA ALA A 64 5.97 -6.06 10.29
C ALA A 64 6.62 -5.77 11.64
N GLU A 65 6.77 -6.81 12.47
CA GLU A 65 7.42 -6.70 13.78
C GLU A 65 8.38 -7.88 14.04
N THR A 66 9.57 -7.58 14.55
CA THR A 66 10.48 -8.61 15.05
C THR A 66 11.30 -8.20 16.27
N ASP A 67 11.62 -9.14 17.16
CA ASP A 67 12.50 -8.86 18.30
C ASP A 67 13.98 -8.87 17.87
N ALA A 68 14.38 -9.81 17.02
CA ALA A 68 15.76 -9.89 16.54
C ALA A 68 15.85 -10.31 15.07
N GLY A 69 16.13 -9.36 14.19
CA GLY A 69 16.32 -9.60 12.76
C GLY A 69 15.83 -8.43 11.91
N ASN A 70 15.11 -8.69 10.82
CA ASN A 70 14.65 -7.64 9.92
C ASN A 70 13.12 -7.60 9.82
N ALA A 71 12.53 -6.42 10.04
CA ALA A 71 11.14 -6.15 9.78
C ALA A 71 10.99 -5.31 8.49
N PHE A 72 10.12 -5.75 7.59
CA PHE A 72 9.81 -5.07 6.33
C PHE A 72 8.31 -4.84 6.22
N GLY A 73 7.92 -3.56 6.29
CA GLY A 73 6.54 -3.14 6.14
C GLY A 73 6.07 -3.31 4.71
N GLY A 74 4.80 -3.67 4.53
CA GLY A 74 4.21 -3.89 3.22
C GLY A 74 4.08 -2.60 2.44
N ARG A 75 4.23 -2.64 1.12
CA ARG A 75 3.94 -1.50 0.26
C ARG A 75 2.43 -1.22 0.21
N GLY A 76 2.05 0.05 0.23
CA GLY A 76 0.69 0.49 -0.07
C GLY A 76 0.32 0.24 -1.54
N GLY A 77 -0.89 -0.22 -1.79
CA GLY A 77 -1.39 -0.43 -3.14
C GLY A 77 -1.67 0.89 -3.86
N ASN A 78 -1.48 0.93 -5.18
CA ASN A 78 -1.76 2.12 -5.97
C ASN A 78 -3.27 2.35 -6.10
N GLY A 79 -3.66 3.62 -6.22
CA GLY A 79 -5.02 4.01 -6.51
C GLY A 79 -5.43 3.63 -7.94
N GLY A 80 -6.69 3.29 -8.10
CA GLY A 80 -7.29 2.96 -9.38
C GLY A 80 -7.45 4.18 -10.28
N SER A 81 -7.36 3.98 -11.59
CA SER A 81 -7.54 5.07 -12.56
C SER A 81 -9.02 5.36 -12.86
N SER A 82 -9.32 6.60 -13.20
CA SER A 82 -10.60 7.03 -13.81
C SER A 82 -10.49 7.29 -15.32
N ARG A 83 -9.40 6.84 -15.96
CA ARG A 83 -9.17 6.97 -17.40
C ARG A 83 -10.35 6.42 -18.21
N GLY A 84 -11.04 7.31 -18.94
CA GLY A 84 -12.26 7.01 -19.69
C GLY A 84 -13.54 7.60 -19.08
N SER A 85 -13.42 8.16 -17.86
CA SER A 85 -14.48 8.88 -17.19
C SER A 85 -14.34 10.39 -17.37
N LEU A 86 -15.46 11.09 -17.55
CA LEU A 86 -15.50 12.55 -17.64
C LEU A 86 -15.55 13.13 -16.21
N PHE A 87 -14.62 14.02 -15.89
CA PHE A 87 -14.61 14.81 -14.65
C PHE A 87 -14.46 14.03 -13.32
N GLN A 88 -14.07 12.75 -13.36
CA GLN A 88 -13.92 11.95 -12.15
C GLN A 88 -12.49 11.81 -11.64
N LYS A 89 -12.33 11.99 -10.34
CA LYS A 89 -11.06 11.84 -9.63
C LYS A 89 -10.56 10.39 -9.66
N GLY A 90 -9.26 10.22 -9.85
CA GLY A 90 -8.60 8.93 -9.62
C GLY A 90 -8.62 8.51 -8.14
N GLY A 91 -8.39 7.24 -7.88
CA GLY A 91 -8.35 6.71 -6.53
C GLY A 91 -7.07 7.13 -5.81
N ASN A 92 -7.14 7.39 -4.50
CA ASN A 92 -5.92 7.66 -3.73
C ASN A 92 -5.09 6.37 -3.57
N GLY A 93 -3.77 6.53 -3.47
CA GLY A 93 -2.87 5.47 -3.05
C GLY A 93 -3.13 5.00 -1.62
N GLY A 94 -2.69 3.78 -1.32
CA GLY A 94 -2.68 3.23 0.03
C GLY A 94 -1.39 3.60 0.77
N ASN A 95 -1.44 3.67 2.10
CA ASN A 95 -0.24 3.92 2.88
C ASN A 95 0.65 2.68 2.92
N GLY A 96 1.96 2.89 3.00
CA GLY A 96 2.91 1.85 3.37
C GLY A 96 2.70 1.38 4.81
N GLY A 97 3.04 0.13 5.06
CA GLY A 97 2.98 -0.47 6.38
C GLY A 97 4.21 -0.16 7.21
N ASN A 98 4.03 -0.09 8.53
CA ASN A 98 5.14 0.19 9.44
C ASN A 98 5.99 -1.06 9.67
N ALA A 99 7.23 -0.87 10.07
CA ALA A 99 8.14 -1.94 10.44
C ALA A 99 8.93 -1.61 11.71
N SER A 100 8.93 -2.54 12.66
CA SER A 100 9.71 -2.41 13.89
C SER A 100 10.59 -3.64 14.12
N ALA A 101 11.87 -3.41 14.36
CA ALA A 101 12.81 -4.42 14.82
C ALA A 101 13.44 -3.96 16.14
N THR A 102 13.24 -4.69 17.24
CA THR A 102 13.86 -4.34 18.54
C THR A 102 15.39 -4.37 18.42
N THR A 103 15.91 -5.45 17.82
CA THR A 103 17.30 -5.55 17.40
C THR A 103 17.36 -5.92 15.92
N GLY A 104 18.15 -5.15 15.14
CA GLY A 104 18.29 -5.34 13.69
C GLY A 104 17.68 -4.20 12.88
N THR A 105 16.99 -4.52 11.78
CA THR A 105 16.56 -3.51 10.78
C THR A 105 15.05 -3.41 10.71
N GLY A 106 14.50 -2.20 10.87
CA GLY A 106 13.10 -1.93 10.54
C GLY A 106 12.99 -1.00 9.33
N ARG A 107 12.36 -1.47 8.25
CA ARG A 107 12.11 -0.65 7.04
C ARG A 107 10.63 -0.53 6.77
N GLY A 108 10.12 0.69 6.88
CA GLY A 108 8.73 0.98 6.53
C GLY A 108 8.48 0.76 5.05
N GLY A 109 7.26 0.33 4.71
CA GLY A 109 6.85 0.09 3.35
C GLY A 109 6.63 1.39 2.57
N LEU A 110 6.78 1.35 1.25
CA LEU A 110 6.49 2.50 0.40
C LEU A 110 5.00 2.82 0.39
N GLY A 111 4.65 4.10 0.26
CA GLY A 111 3.31 4.52 -0.11
C GLY A 111 2.93 4.04 -1.51
N GLY A 112 1.64 3.87 -1.75
CA GLY A 112 1.08 3.61 -3.07
C GLY A 112 0.85 4.91 -3.84
N ASP A 113 1.02 4.89 -5.15
CA ASP A 113 0.77 6.06 -5.99
C ASP A 113 -0.73 6.35 -6.12
N GLY A 114 -1.08 7.61 -6.30
CA GLY A 114 -2.40 8.04 -6.70
C GLY A 114 -2.76 7.54 -8.10
N GLY A 115 -4.02 7.18 -8.30
CA GLY A 115 -4.56 6.79 -9.60
C GLY A 115 -4.84 8.01 -10.46
N ARG A 116 -4.71 7.87 -11.78
CA ARG A 116 -4.93 9.00 -12.70
C ARG A 116 -6.40 9.42 -12.77
N GLY A 117 -6.63 10.73 -12.84
CA GLY A 117 -7.94 11.33 -13.06
C GLY A 117 -8.54 11.05 -14.43
N GLY A 118 -9.85 11.28 -14.54
CA GLY A 118 -10.57 11.37 -15.79
C GLY A 118 -10.30 12.69 -16.54
N LEU A 119 -10.88 12.86 -17.72
CA LEU A 119 -10.67 14.09 -18.51
C LEU A 119 -11.17 15.32 -17.73
N GLY A 120 -10.29 16.31 -17.54
CA GLY A 120 -10.59 17.53 -16.80
C GLY A 120 -10.69 17.35 -15.28
N ALA A 121 -10.26 16.22 -14.72
CA ALA A 121 -10.27 15.95 -13.29
C ALA A 121 -8.87 15.68 -12.72
N PRO A 122 -8.64 16.03 -11.44
CA PRO A 122 -7.39 15.68 -10.77
C PRO A 122 -7.27 14.17 -10.58
N GLY A 123 -6.05 13.66 -10.46
CA GLY A 123 -5.86 12.29 -9.98
C GLY A 123 -6.00 12.15 -8.48
N GLY A 124 -5.71 10.94 -8.02
CA GLY A 124 -5.63 10.58 -6.62
C GLY A 124 -4.38 11.14 -5.97
N THR A 125 -4.46 11.34 -4.66
CA THR A 125 -3.25 11.64 -3.89
C THR A 125 -2.44 10.35 -3.70
N GLY A 126 -1.12 10.47 -3.62
CA GLY A 126 -0.25 9.42 -3.13
C GLY A 126 -0.57 9.03 -1.69
N GLY A 127 -0.20 7.81 -1.30
CA GLY A 127 -0.24 7.34 0.08
C GLY A 127 1.06 7.66 0.80
N ALA A 128 0.99 7.84 2.11
CA ALA A 128 2.19 8.05 2.92
C ALA A 128 3.04 6.77 2.99
N GLY A 129 4.36 6.93 3.07
CA GLY A 129 5.27 5.85 3.42
C GLY A 129 5.08 5.39 4.87
N GLY A 130 5.40 4.12 5.13
CA GLY A 130 5.39 3.55 6.47
C GLY A 130 6.62 3.95 7.28
N THR A 131 6.49 3.94 8.60
CA THR A 131 7.63 4.18 9.48
C THR A 131 8.49 2.93 9.63
N GLY A 132 9.81 3.09 9.67
CA GLY A 132 10.73 1.97 9.93
C GLY A 132 11.67 2.28 11.08
N THR A 133 11.65 1.43 12.11
CA THR A 133 12.46 1.59 13.32
C THR A 133 13.28 0.34 13.60
N GLY A 134 14.58 0.50 13.84
CA GLY A 134 15.47 -0.60 14.23
C GLY A 134 16.81 -0.10 14.77
N SER A 135 17.60 -1.00 15.34
CA SER A 135 18.89 -0.67 15.95
C SER A 135 20.03 -0.47 14.94
N THR A 136 19.81 -0.80 13.67
CA THR A 136 20.80 -0.63 12.59
C THR A 136 20.58 0.64 11.78
N ALA A 137 21.66 1.18 11.22
CA ALA A 137 21.65 2.37 10.36
C ALA A 137 20.87 2.19 9.04
N THR A 138 20.54 0.96 8.66
CA THR A 138 19.75 0.63 7.47
C THR A 138 18.24 0.72 7.70
N SER A 139 17.81 1.00 8.93
CA SER A 139 16.42 1.24 9.28
C SER A 139 15.96 2.60 8.74
N GLY A 140 14.68 2.71 8.42
CA GLY A 140 14.15 3.97 7.91
C GLY A 140 12.75 3.86 7.34
N ASN A 141 12.16 5.03 7.13
CA ASN A 141 10.81 5.16 6.59
C ASN A 141 10.77 4.82 5.11
N GLY A 142 9.62 4.31 4.67
CA GLY A 142 9.31 4.24 3.25
C GLY A 142 9.04 5.64 2.68
N ALA A 143 9.29 5.81 1.39
CA ALA A 143 8.91 7.03 0.68
C ALA A 143 7.39 7.10 0.47
N ASP A 144 6.88 8.32 0.40
CA ASP A 144 5.50 8.58 0.00
C ASP A 144 5.30 8.22 -1.49
N GLY A 145 4.06 7.84 -1.82
CA GLY A 145 3.62 7.64 -3.19
C GLY A 145 3.44 8.97 -3.92
N SER A 146 3.54 8.92 -5.25
CA SER A 146 3.30 10.08 -6.11
C SER A 146 1.81 10.37 -6.30
N ASP A 147 1.45 11.63 -6.54
CA ASP A 147 0.10 12.02 -6.97
C ASP A 147 -0.15 11.62 -8.44
N GLY A 148 -1.42 11.35 -8.78
CA GLY A 148 -1.86 10.80 -10.08
C GLY A 148 -2.44 11.79 -11.09
#